data_AF-A0AAJ3F6H0-F1
#
_entry.id   AF-A0AAJ3F6H0-F1
#
_cell.length_a   1.000
_cell.length_b   1.000
_cell.length_c   1.000
_cell.angle_alpha   90.00
_cell.angle_beta   90.00
_cell.angle_gamma   90.00
#
_symmetry.space_group_name_H-M   'P 1'
#
loop_
_entity.id
_entity.type
_entity.pdbx_description
1 polymer ?
#
loop_
_entity_poly.entity_id
_entity_poly.type
_entity_poly.pdbx_seq_one_letter_code
_entity_poly.pdbx_strand_id
1 'polypeptide(L)'
;MGEDDMLITTGYNFEGYVITQYIDVISASVVLGTGIFSSFGAAVADFSGSRGGMYEDKLESGREQALKELQKQAQYLDGNAILGIDVDYTTFTGDVMGIVATGTVVRIEKQNIRKDSGYSIPVFSYNLGLPFNVCTVNFENASSEGVVFGNLEIKSYFEKGIATALIVDIELEDIFKNVVTLSDIVFRTHTYEMDTSYNTEFAKISVGDIRLDLMQKAYVIVKKVILNSSDKVVEVDTTNQIRNEQMNNADLEMLKKKEGVDTVRDLETLEDKWICYCGAENAADKTQCYRCRREIAVRKSVGSEGERRKLWMEIKDGVRMKRNAEEIYTYFCELNNAIDLDDIVYELKILKLKEALQGNMKEEALYKIETMI
;
A
#
# COMPACT_ATOMS: atom_id res chain seq x y z
N MET A 1 -13.16 9.50 -34.38
CA MET A 1 -11.77 9.78 -34.80
C MET A 1 -11.75 9.64 -36.31
N GLY A 2 -11.22 10.63 -37.02
CA GLY A 2 -11.08 10.57 -38.48
C GLY A 2 -9.93 9.64 -38.88
N GLU A 3 -9.82 9.35 -40.18
CA GLU A 3 -8.87 8.44 -40.84
C GLU A 3 -7.36 8.73 -40.62
N ASP A 4 -6.98 9.77 -39.85
CA ASP A 4 -5.63 10.34 -39.82
C ASP A 4 -4.83 10.18 -38.51
N ASP A 5 -5.31 9.43 -37.50
CA ASP A 5 -4.64 9.37 -36.18
C ASP A 5 -4.35 7.92 -35.71
N MET A 6 -3.74 7.09 -36.57
CA MET A 6 -3.26 5.77 -36.14
C MET A 6 -1.95 5.92 -35.36
N LEU A 7 -1.97 5.49 -34.09
CA LEU A 7 -0.78 5.54 -33.24
C LEU A 7 0.20 4.42 -33.62
N ILE A 8 1.44 4.77 -33.91
CA ILE A 8 2.49 3.81 -34.28
C ILE A 8 3.77 4.06 -33.48
N THR A 9 4.48 2.99 -33.10
CA THR A 9 5.73 3.09 -32.32
C THR A 9 6.66 1.91 -32.60
N THR A 10 7.97 2.14 -32.47
CA THR A 10 8.99 1.08 -32.43
C THR A 10 9.07 0.40 -31.06
N GLY A 11 8.48 1.01 -30.03
CA GLY A 11 8.39 0.45 -28.67
C GLY A 11 7.29 -0.59 -28.52
N TYR A 12 7.13 -1.11 -27.29
CA TYR A 12 6.18 -2.19 -26.98
C TYR A 12 4.93 -1.70 -26.23
N ASN A 13 4.76 -0.38 -26.06
CA ASN A 13 3.61 0.25 -25.41
C ASN A 13 3.45 1.72 -25.87
N PHE A 14 2.29 2.30 -25.53
CA PHE A 14 2.05 3.75 -25.58
C PHE A 14 1.75 4.24 -24.16
N GLU A 15 2.50 5.21 -23.66
CA GLU A 15 2.25 5.75 -22.31
C GLU A 15 0.86 6.38 -22.22
N GLY A 16 0.11 6.02 -21.16
CA GLY A 16 -1.27 6.47 -20.98
C GLY A 16 -2.30 5.75 -21.85
N TYR A 17 -1.95 4.59 -22.41
CA TYR A 17 -2.87 3.70 -23.11
C TYR A 17 -2.73 2.27 -22.56
N VAL A 18 -3.83 1.50 -22.62
CA VAL A 18 -3.82 0.07 -22.35
C VAL A 18 -4.11 -0.70 -23.63
N ILE A 19 -3.40 -1.79 -23.85
CA ILE A 19 -3.66 -2.72 -24.95
C ILE A 19 -4.83 -3.60 -24.54
N THR A 20 -5.96 -3.46 -25.21
CA THR A 20 -7.17 -4.25 -24.95
C THR A 20 -7.20 -5.52 -25.80
N GLN A 21 -6.51 -5.52 -26.94
CA GLN A 21 -6.44 -6.68 -27.82
C GLN A 21 -5.16 -6.66 -28.68
N TYR A 22 -4.51 -7.82 -28.79
CA TYR A 22 -3.51 -8.08 -29.85
C TYR A 22 -4.24 -8.73 -31.02
N ILE A 23 -4.14 -8.14 -32.21
CA ILE A 23 -4.96 -8.53 -33.37
C ILE A 23 -4.16 -9.44 -34.29
N ASP A 24 -3.06 -8.94 -34.88
CA ASP A 24 -2.22 -9.72 -35.78
C ASP A 24 -0.82 -9.10 -35.92
N VAL A 25 0.13 -9.85 -36.47
CA VAL A 25 1.43 -9.34 -36.92
C VAL A 25 1.38 -9.10 -38.42
N ILE A 26 1.70 -7.89 -38.86
CA ILE A 26 1.62 -7.47 -40.25
C ILE A 26 2.97 -7.06 -40.82
N SER A 27 3.09 -7.09 -42.14
CA SER A 27 4.26 -6.58 -42.85
C SER A 27 3.88 -5.86 -44.15
N ALA A 28 4.67 -4.86 -44.51
CA ALA A 28 4.56 -4.12 -45.75
C ALA A 28 5.94 -3.94 -46.37
N SER A 29 6.02 -4.05 -47.71
CA SER A 29 7.30 -3.91 -48.42
C SER A 29 7.18 -2.96 -49.60
N VAL A 30 8.24 -2.18 -49.82
CA VAL A 30 8.40 -1.28 -50.95
C VAL A 30 9.71 -1.60 -51.65
N VAL A 31 9.68 -1.68 -52.98
CA VAL A 31 10.84 -2.01 -53.80
C VAL A 31 11.23 -0.79 -54.63
N LEU A 32 12.45 -0.30 -54.41
CA LEU A 32 13.06 0.79 -55.15
C LEU A 32 13.90 0.22 -56.30
N GLY A 33 13.58 0.61 -57.53
CA GLY A 33 14.18 0.06 -58.75
C GLY A 33 15.54 0.68 -59.16
N THR A 34 16.21 -0.02 -60.08
CA THR A 34 17.60 0.18 -60.52
C THR A 34 17.96 1.56 -61.08
N GLY A 35 16.99 2.29 -61.65
CA GLY A 35 17.20 3.64 -62.19
C GLY A 35 17.55 4.70 -61.14
N ILE A 36 17.25 4.42 -59.86
CA ILE A 36 17.51 5.32 -58.74
C ILE A 36 18.96 5.20 -58.24
N PHE A 37 19.62 4.05 -58.35
CA PHE A 37 20.98 3.86 -57.84
C PHE A 37 22.05 4.06 -58.93
N SER A 38 21.76 3.61 -60.15
CA SER A 38 22.64 3.76 -61.31
C SER A 38 22.92 5.23 -61.71
N SER A 39 22.02 6.16 -61.38
CA SER A 39 22.19 7.61 -61.61
C SER A 39 23.04 8.33 -60.55
N PHE A 40 23.40 7.66 -59.44
CA PHE A 40 24.13 8.26 -58.31
C PHE A 40 25.60 7.92 -58.25
N GLY A 41 26.07 6.91 -58.98
CA GLY A 41 27.49 6.55 -59.08
C GLY A 41 28.39 7.67 -59.63
N ALA A 42 27.81 8.77 -60.15
CA ALA A 42 28.54 9.94 -60.63
C ALA A 42 28.63 11.10 -59.60
N ALA A 43 27.88 11.07 -58.48
CA ALA A 43 27.78 12.19 -57.54
C ALA A 43 28.45 11.93 -56.16
N VAL A 44 28.97 10.72 -55.90
CA VAL A 44 29.65 10.35 -54.63
C VAL A 44 31.12 10.79 -54.63
N ALA A 45 31.38 11.98 -55.15
CA ALA A 45 32.72 12.57 -55.16
C ALA A 45 32.68 14.02 -54.65
N ASP A 46 31.90 14.31 -53.61
CA ASP A 46 32.10 15.50 -52.77
C ASP A 46 31.56 15.22 -51.37
N PHE A 47 32.42 14.66 -50.52
CA PHE A 47 32.18 14.39 -49.10
C PHE A 47 32.16 15.73 -48.33
N SER A 48 31.02 16.42 -48.40
CA SER A 48 30.63 17.48 -47.48
C SER A 48 29.37 17.01 -46.78
N GLY A 49 29.37 17.00 -45.45
CA GLY A 49 28.28 16.50 -44.59
C GLY A 49 26.98 17.31 -44.63
N SER A 50 26.51 17.71 -45.81
CA SER A 50 25.18 18.26 -46.03
C SER A 50 24.17 17.12 -46.24
N ARG A 51 23.22 16.94 -45.31
CA ARG A 51 22.00 16.15 -45.51
C ARG A 51 21.21 16.73 -46.70
N GLY A 52 20.65 15.87 -47.55
CA GLY A 52 19.80 16.29 -48.68
C GLY A 52 20.22 15.77 -50.06
N GLY A 53 20.79 14.56 -50.13
CA GLY A 53 20.98 13.90 -51.41
C GLY A 53 19.66 13.33 -51.93
N MET A 54 19.42 13.40 -53.25
CA MET A 54 18.26 12.77 -53.91
C MET A 54 18.08 11.26 -53.55
N TYR A 55 19.14 10.61 -53.05
CA TYR A 55 19.14 9.22 -52.60
C TYR A 55 18.44 9.05 -51.25
N GLU A 56 18.76 9.94 -50.29
CA GLU A 56 18.12 9.99 -48.98
C GLU A 56 16.62 10.28 -49.14
N ASP A 57 16.26 11.18 -50.05
CA ASP A 57 14.85 11.49 -50.35
C ASP A 57 14.07 10.28 -50.88
N LYS A 58 14.73 9.40 -51.67
CA LYS A 58 14.09 8.19 -52.20
C LYS A 58 13.96 7.10 -51.15
N LEU A 59 14.96 6.94 -50.28
CA LEU A 59 14.85 6.02 -49.14
C LEU A 59 13.75 6.47 -48.19
N GLU A 60 13.69 7.76 -47.88
CA GLU A 60 12.67 8.32 -47.00
C GLU A 60 11.27 8.16 -47.62
N SER A 61 11.12 8.47 -48.91
CA SER A 61 9.86 8.27 -49.63
C SER A 61 9.42 6.80 -49.63
N GLY A 62 10.35 5.86 -49.79
CA GLY A 62 10.04 4.43 -49.74
C GLY A 62 9.66 3.96 -48.34
N ARG A 63 10.34 4.46 -47.30
CA ARG A 63 10.01 4.21 -45.89
C ARG A 63 8.62 4.71 -45.54
N GLU A 64 8.28 5.94 -45.92
CA GLU A 64 6.94 6.50 -45.72
C GLU A 64 5.87 5.67 -46.41
N GLN A 65 6.14 5.20 -47.63
CA GLN A 65 5.19 4.36 -48.37
C GLN A 65 4.97 3.01 -47.69
N ALA A 66 6.03 2.38 -47.17
CA ALA A 66 5.92 1.13 -46.41
C ALA A 66 5.09 1.31 -45.12
N LEU A 67 5.36 2.37 -44.35
CA LEU A 67 4.60 2.66 -43.12
C LEU A 67 3.14 3.02 -43.38
N LYS A 68 2.84 3.73 -44.48
CA LYS A 68 1.46 4.03 -44.87
C LYS A 68 0.69 2.76 -45.23
N GLU A 69 1.31 1.83 -45.92
CA GLU A 69 0.67 0.56 -46.26
C GLU A 69 0.45 -0.30 -45.02
N LEU A 70 1.39 -0.28 -44.07
CA LEU A 70 1.26 -0.96 -42.79
C LEU A 70 0.09 -0.41 -41.95
N GLN A 71 -0.10 0.91 -41.95
CA GLN A 71 -1.25 1.56 -41.30
C GLN A 71 -2.59 1.18 -41.96
N LYS A 72 -2.66 1.12 -43.29
CA LYS A 72 -3.87 0.68 -44.00
C LYS A 72 -4.26 -0.76 -43.67
N GLN A 73 -3.27 -1.66 -43.60
CA GLN A 73 -3.53 -3.05 -43.18
C GLN A 73 -4.07 -3.10 -41.75
N ALA A 74 -3.49 -2.33 -40.82
CA ALA A 74 -3.99 -2.25 -39.46
C ALA A 74 -5.43 -1.72 -39.38
N GLN A 75 -5.78 -0.71 -40.19
CA GLN A 75 -7.16 -0.22 -40.31
C GLN A 75 -8.12 -1.29 -40.84
N TYR A 76 -7.70 -2.06 -41.85
CA TYR A 76 -8.50 -3.16 -42.40
C TYR A 76 -8.77 -4.27 -41.38
N LEU A 77 -7.84 -4.48 -40.44
CA LEU A 77 -7.96 -5.42 -39.33
C LEU A 77 -8.72 -4.84 -38.12
N ASP A 78 -9.33 -3.66 -38.26
CA ASP A 78 -10.03 -2.94 -37.18
C ASP A 78 -9.13 -2.62 -35.96
N GLY A 79 -7.82 -2.54 -36.18
CA GLY A 79 -6.85 -2.06 -35.23
C GLY A 79 -6.77 -0.53 -35.22
N ASN A 80 -6.42 0.05 -34.07
CA ASN A 80 -6.24 1.50 -33.93
C ASN A 80 -4.81 1.90 -33.55
N ALA A 81 -3.90 0.94 -33.37
CA ALA A 81 -2.48 1.20 -33.20
C ALA A 81 -1.58 0.04 -33.64
N ILE A 82 -0.29 0.35 -33.85
CA ILE A 82 0.75 -0.64 -34.22
C ILE A 82 1.95 -0.49 -33.28
N LEU A 83 2.36 -1.61 -32.68
CA LEU A 83 3.51 -1.72 -31.77
C LEU A 83 4.68 -2.44 -32.42
N GLY A 84 5.88 -2.20 -31.87
CA GLY A 84 7.09 -2.93 -32.21
C GLY A 84 7.44 -2.81 -33.68
N ILE A 85 7.25 -1.62 -34.26
CA ILE A 85 7.61 -1.40 -35.65
C ILE A 85 9.10 -1.57 -35.84
N ASP A 86 9.46 -2.41 -36.80
CA ASP A 86 10.83 -2.59 -37.27
C ASP A 86 10.88 -2.33 -38.77
N VAL A 87 11.93 -1.62 -39.23
CA VAL A 87 12.09 -1.25 -40.63
C VAL A 87 13.47 -1.67 -41.12
N ASP A 88 13.47 -2.67 -41.98
CA ASP A 88 14.67 -3.22 -42.58
C ASP A 88 14.87 -2.69 -44.00
N TYR A 89 16.13 -2.37 -44.31
CA TYR A 89 16.57 -2.06 -45.67
C TYR A 89 17.42 -3.22 -46.16
N THR A 90 17.00 -3.85 -47.26
CA THR A 90 17.72 -4.98 -47.85
C THR A 90 18.00 -4.71 -49.32
N THR A 91 19.21 -5.03 -49.77
CA THR A 91 19.56 -4.94 -51.18
C THR A 91 19.34 -6.31 -51.81
N PHE A 92 18.52 -6.36 -52.85
CA PHE A 92 18.34 -7.56 -53.66
C PHE A 92 19.39 -7.64 -54.76
N THR A 93 19.33 -8.64 -55.63
CA THR A 93 20.24 -8.77 -56.77
C THR A 93 20.07 -7.60 -57.75
N GLY A 94 21.17 -6.90 -58.05
CA GLY A 94 21.18 -5.69 -58.89
C GLY A 94 21.11 -4.39 -58.08
N ASP A 95 20.66 -3.31 -58.71
CA ASP A 95 20.48 -1.97 -58.12
C ASP A 95 19.09 -1.81 -57.44
N VAL A 96 18.54 -2.90 -56.89
CA VAL A 96 17.19 -2.94 -56.31
C VAL A 96 17.27 -3.01 -54.79
N MET A 97 16.60 -2.09 -54.11
CA MET A 97 16.53 -2.08 -52.66
C MET A 97 15.09 -2.29 -52.18
N GLY A 98 14.90 -3.25 -51.29
CA GLY A 98 13.68 -3.46 -50.54
C GLY A 98 13.70 -2.72 -49.22
N ILE A 99 12.58 -2.11 -48.88
CA ILE A 99 12.29 -1.57 -47.55
C ILE A 99 11.14 -2.40 -47.01
N VAL A 100 11.35 -3.10 -45.90
CA VAL A 100 10.36 -3.97 -45.28
C VAL A 100 10.05 -3.42 -43.89
N ALA A 101 8.79 -3.08 -43.65
CA ALA A 101 8.30 -2.70 -42.34
C ALA A 101 7.47 -3.84 -41.75
N THR A 102 7.67 -4.15 -40.48
CA THR A 102 6.87 -5.13 -39.73
C THR A 102 6.33 -4.50 -38.45
N GLY A 103 5.24 -5.03 -37.89
CA GLY A 103 4.68 -4.55 -36.63
C GLY A 103 3.49 -5.38 -36.16
N THR A 104 3.08 -5.18 -34.91
CA THR A 104 1.91 -5.86 -34.32
C THR A 104 0.73 -4.91 -34.24
N VAL A 105 -0.37 -5.26 -34.90
CA VAL A 105 -1.63 -4.54 -34.84
C VAL A 105 -2.31 -4.82 -33.51
N VAL A 106 -2.73 -3.75 -32.84
CA VAL A 106 -3.41 -3.83 -31.55
C VAL A 106 -4.64 -2.92 -31.53
N ARG A 107 -5.55 -3.23 -30.61
CA ARG A 107 -6.52 -2.27 -30.11
C ARG A 107 -6.00 -1.71 -28.80
N ILE A 108 -5.87 -0.40 -28.74
CA ILE A 108 -5.56 0.36 -27.54
C ILE A 108 -6.73 1.23 -27.15
N GLU A 109 -6.93 1.40 -25.86
CA GLU A 109 -7.82 2.41 -25.33
C GLU A 109 -6.97 3.43 -24.59
N LYS A 110 -7.29 4.72 -24.79
CA LYS A 110 -6.67 5.76 -23.97
C LYS A 110 -6.99 5.42 -22.55
N GLN A 111 -5.96 5.06 -21.81
CA GLN A 111 -6.08 4.95 -20.38
C GLN A 111 -6.40 6.38 -19.97
N ASN A 112 -7.64 6.60 -19.54
CA ASN A 112 -7.97 7.80 -18.82
C ASN A 112 -7.24 7.69 -17.48
N ILE A 113 -5.91 7.83 -17.51
CA ILE A 113 -5.16 8.31 -16.37
C ILE A 113 -5.56 9.77 -16.24
N ARG A 114 -6.81 9.99 -15.78
CA ARG A 114 -6.98 10.96 -14.73
C ARG A 114 -5.99 10.52 -13.66
N LYS A 115 -5.33 11.46 -12.99
CA LYS A 115 -4.87 11.15 -11.64
C LYS A 115 -6.12 10.72 -10.87
N ASP A 116 -6.45 9.44 -10.89
CA ASP A 116 -7.22 8.82 -9.82
C ASP A 116 -6.21 8.68 -8.69
N SER A 117 -5.88 9.82 -8.07
CA SER A 117 -5.33 9.80 -6.74
C SER A 117 -6.45 9.22 -5.89
N GLY A 118 -6.38 7.91 -5.63
CA GLY A 118 -7.06 7.38 -4.47
C GLY A 118 -6.68 8.24 -3.27
N TYR A 119 -7.65 8.60 -2.43
CA TYR A 119 -7.41 9.41 -1.25
C TYR A 119 -6.99 8.48 -0.13
N SER A 120 -5.70 8.49 0.21
CA SER A 120 -5.17 7.82 1.39
C SER A 120 -5.25 8.77 2.57
N ILE A 121 -6.17 8.50 3.49
CA ILE A 121 -6.38 9.30 4.68
C ILE A 121 -5.81 8.52 5.87
N PRO A 122 -4.80 9.04 6.58
CA PRO A 122 -4.19 8.32 7.67
C PRO A 122 -5.13 8.25 8.88
N VAL A 123 -5.04 7.13 9.60
CA VAL A 123 -5.86 6.87 10.78
C VAL A 123 -5.14 7.35 12.04
N PHE A 124 -5.85 8.13 12.86
CA PHE A 124 -5.36 8.75 14.09
C PHE A 124 -5.92 8.07 15.35
N SER A 125 -6.55 6.90 15.20
CA SER A 125 -7.03 6.11 16.31
C SER A 125 -6.59 4.67 16.24
N TYR A 126 -6.57 4.02 17.39
CA TYR A 126 -6.23 2.61 17.52
C TYR A 126 -6.88 2.05 18.79
N ASN A 127 -6.97 0.72 18.90
CA ASN A 127 -7.57 0.05 20.05
C ASN A 127 -6.52 -0.80 20.78
N LEU A 128 -6.34 -0.58 22.09
CA LEU A 128 -5.35 -1.31 22.89
C LEU A 128 -5.68 -2.80 23.10
N GLY A 129 -6.95 -3.17 22.89
CA GLY A 129 -7.45 -4.53 23.00
C GLY A 129 -7.39 -5.33 21.68
N LEU A 130 -6.85 -4.76 20.60
CA LEU A 130 -6.73 -5.46 19.32
C LEU A 130 -5.28 -5.85 19.01
N PRO A 131 -5.05 -7.05 18.43
CA PRO A 131 -3.72 -7.52 18.03
C PRO A 131 -3.27 -6.99 16.66
N PHE A 132 -3.91 -5.94 16.17
CA PHE A 132 -3.60 -5.23 14.94
C PHE A 132 -4.03 -3.76 15.05
N ASN A 133 -3.57 -2.95 14.12
CA ASN A 133 -3.94 -1.56 13.99
C ASN A 133 -4.39 -1.23 12.57
N VAL A 134 -5.44 -0.41 12.44
CA VAL A 134 -5.85 0.15 11.14
C VAL A 134 -5.06 1.44 10.92
N CYS A 135 -4.20 1.47 9.92
CA CYS A 135 -3.21 2.53 9.74
C CYS A 135 -3.66 3.62 8.76
N THR A 136 -4.43 3.24 7.75
CA THR A 136 -4.84 4.12 6.64
C THR A 136 -6.22 3.68 6.13
N VAL A 137 -7.07 4.64 5.77
CA VAL A 137 -8.27 4.40 4.95
C VAL A 137 -7.97 4.90 3.56
N ASN A 138 -8.04 4.04 2.55
CA ASN A 138 -7.89 4.47 1.17
C ASN A 138 -9.25 4.50 0.50
N PHE A 139 -9.48 5.51 -0.34
CA PHE A 139 -10.67 5.62 -1.17
C PHE A 139 -10.25 5.68 -2.63
N GLU A 140 -10.89 4.90 -3.49
CA GLU A 140 -10.82 5.08 -4.94
C GLU A 140 -11.78 6.18 -5.37
N ASN A 141 -11.41 6.91 -6.42
CA ASN A 141 -12.18 8.03 -6.93
C ASN A 141 -13.57 7.55 -7.39
N ALA A 142 -14.62 8.21 -6.91
CA ALA A 142 -15.99 7.87 -7.24
C ALA A 142 -16.26 8.02 -8.75
N SER A 143 -16.93 7.03 -9.33
CA SER A 143 -17.75 7.27 -10.51
C SER A 143 -18.96 8.14 -10.12
N SER A 144 -19.62 8.72 -11.11
CA SER A 144 -20.59 9.83 -11.07
C SER A 144 -21.88 9.66 -10.22
N GLU A 145 -21.92 8.76 -9.24
CA GLU A 145 -23.11 8.41 -8.43
C GLU A 145 -22.94 8.55 -6.91
N GLY A 146 -21.88 9.23 -6.42
CA GLY A 146 -21.72 9.49 -4.97
C GLY A 146 -21.38 8.26 -4.11
N VAL A 147 -20.99 7.18 -4.78
CA VAL A 147 -20.46 5.95 -4.18
C VAL A 147 -18.96 5.92 -4.41
N VAL A 148 -18.20 5.62 -3.35
CA VAL A 148 -16.77 5.34 -3.44
C VAL A 148 -16.51 3.90 -3.03
N PHE A 149 -15.42 3.36 -3.54
CA PHE A 149 -14.85 2.13 -3.01
C PHE A 149 -13.73 2.52 -2.05
N GLY A 150 -13.72 1.93 -0.86
CA GLY A 150 -12.63 2.17 0.08
C GLY A 150 -12.10 0.86 0.64
N ASN A 151 -10.85 0.87 1.11
CA ASN A 151 -10.26 -0.23 1.84
C ASN A 151 -9.45 0.28 3.04
N LEU A 152 -9.07 -0.65 3.91
CA LEU A 152 -8.25 -0.37 5.08
C LEU A 152 -6.87 -0.98 4.90
N GLU A 153 -5.83 -0.21 5.20
CA GLU A 153 -4.48 -0.73 5.41
C GLU A 153 -4.31 -1.09 6.89
N ILE A 154 -3.88 -2.32 7.17
CA ILE A 154 -3.81 -2.89 8.51
C ILE A 154 -2.39 -3.37 8.81
N LYS A 155 -1.93 -3.13 10.03
CA LYS A 155 -0.72 -3.72 10.60
C LYS A 155 -1.07 -4.75 11.68
N SER A 156 -0.71 -6.00 11.46
CA SER A 156 -0.69 -7.05 12.49
C SER A 156 0.59 -6.98 13.34
N TYR A 157 0.46 -7.25 14.63
CA TYR A 157 1.60 -7.32 15.56
C TYR A 157 2.20 -8.72 15.70
N PHE A 158 1.36 -9.75 15.72
CA PHE A 158 1.79 -11.08 16.15
C PHE A 158 1.70 -12.15 15.06
N GLU A 159 0.70 -12.04 14.19
CA GLU A 159 0.42 -13.04 13.15
C GLU A 159 0.04 -12.36 11.84
N LYS A 160 0.49 -12.92 10.71
CA LYS A 160 0.21 -12.41 9.37
C LYS A 160 -1.28 -12.54 9.06
N GLY A 161 -1.88 -11.49 8.48
CA GLY A 161 -3.30 -11.49 8.09
C GLY A 161 -4.26 -11.83 9.23
N ILE A 162 -4.04 -11.26 10.43
CA ILE A 162 -4.76 -11.71 11.64
C ILE A 162 -6.26 -11.41 11.60
N ALA A 163 -6.67 -10.28 11.01
CA ALA A 163 -8.08 -9.92 10.85
C ALA A 163 -8.55 -10.35 9.46
N THR A 164 -9.61 -11.14 9.39
CA THR A 164 -10.18 -11.67 8.14
C THR A 164 -11.47 -10.98 7.73
N ALA A 165 -12.22 -10.43 8.70
CA ALA A 165 -13.37 -9.57 8.47
C ALA A 165 -13.56 -8.58 9.61
N LEU A 166 -14.02 -7.38 9.30
CA LEU A 166 -14.17 -6.27 10.24
C LEU A 166 -15.51 -5.57 10.01
N ILE A 167 -16.17 -5.16 11.09
CA ILE A 167 -17.26 -4.17 11.06
C ILE A 167 -16.75 -2.93 11.77
N VAL A 168 -16.69 -1.81 11.05
CA VAL A 168 -16.09 -0.57 11.56
C VAL A 168 -16.99 0.63 11.35
N ASP A 169 -16.81 1.63 12.21
CA ASP A 169 -17.22 3.00 11.93
C ASP A 169 -15.98 3.83 11.54
N ILE A 170 -16.11 4.69 10.53
CA ILE A 170 -15.05 5.58 10.06
C ILE A 170 -15.52 7.02 10.23
N GLU A 171 -14.84 7.78 11.08
CA GLU A 171 -15.02 9.23 11.18
C GLU A 171 -13.93 9.92 10.36
N LEU A 172 -14.33 10.78 9.42
CA LEU A 172 -13.44 11.58 8.58
C LEU A 172 -13.50 13.05 9.00
N GLU A 173 -12.34 13.66 9.24
CA GLU A 173 -12.19 15.09 9.55
C GLU A 173 -11.58 15.82 8.35
N ASP A 174 -12.23 16.90 7.91
CA ASP A 174 -11.75 17.75 6.80
C ASP A 174 -10.78 18.84 7.27
N ILE A 175 -10.20 19.57 6.29
CA ILE A 175 -9.31 20.71 6.54
C ILE A 175 -9.95 21.83 7.38
N PHE A 176 -11.28 21.88 7.45
CA PHE A 176 -12.08 22.87 8.15
C PHE A 176 -12.60 22.38 9.51
N LYS A 177 -12.17 21.19 9.97
CA LYS A 177 -12.59 20.56 11.24
C LYS A 177 -14.03 20.06 11.25
N ASN A 178 -14.67 19.89 10.10
CA ASN A 178 -15.95 19.19 10.03
C ASN A 178 -15.71 17.69 10.09
N VAL A 179 -16.57 16.97 10.81
CA VAL A 179 -16.50 15.52 10.97
C VAL A 179 -17.68 14.87 10.27
N VAL A 180 -17.41 13.83 9.49
CA VAL A 180 -18.42 12.97 8.87
C VAL A 180 -18.22 11.53 9.31
N THR A 181 -19.29 10.86 9.73
CA THR A 181 -19.25 9.48 10.20
C THR A 181 -19.88 8.54 9.19
N LEU A 182 -19.16 7.48 8.85
CA LEU A 182 -19.60 6.38 8.02
C LEU A 182 -19.71 5.14 8.89
N SER A 183 -20.92 4.63 9.09
CA SER A 183 -21.17 3.57 10.07
C SER A 183 -21.37 2.19 9.46
N ASP A 184 -21.04 1.16 10.24
CA ASP A 184 -21.29 -0.26 9.95
C ASP A 184 -20.69 -0.73 8.61
N ILE A 185 -19.52 -0.20 8.24
CA ILE A 185 -18.83 -0.63 7.04
C ILE A 185 -18.20 -2.00 7.29
N VAL A 186 -18.52 -2.95 6.43
CA VAL A 186 -17.98 -4.31 6.48
C VAL A 186 -16.80 -4.41 5.53
N PHE A 187 -15.64 -4.79 6.07
CA PHE A 187 -14.44 -5.10 5.30
C PHE A 187 -14.10 -6.57 5.42
N ARG A 188 -13.50 -7.12 4.37
CA ARG A 188 -12.97 -8.48 4.32
C ARG A 188 -11.51 -8.45 3.90
N THR A 189 -10.73 -9.42 4.33
CA THR A 189 -9.31 -9.51 4.01
C THR A 189 -9.00 -10.78 3.22
N HIS A 190 -7.97 -10.75 2.39
CA HIS A 190 -7.56 -11.94 1.66
C HIS A 190 -6.84 -12.93 2.60
N THR A 191 -7.28 -14.18 2.59
CA THR A 191 -6.78 -15.24 3.50
C THR A 191 -5.34 -15.70 3.23
N TYR A 192 -4.64 -15.12 2.26
CA TYR A 192 -3.28 -15.54 1.85
C TYR A 192 -2.20 -14.48 2.11
N GLU A 193 -2.51 -13.41 2.84
CA GLU A 193 -1.55 -12.34 3.07
C GLU A 193 -0.41 -12.80 3.97
N MET A 194 0.79 -12.89 3.37
CA MET A 194 2.00 -13.35 4.03
C MET A 194 2.78 -12.23 4.72
N ASP A 195 2.21 -11.02 4.81
CA ASP A 195 2.86 -9.86 5.41
C ASP A 195 2.15 -9.41 6.69
N THR A 196 2.90 -8.73 7.55
CA THR A 196 2.35 -8.10 8.75
C THR A 196 1.62 -6.80 8.42
N SER A 197 1.93 -6.17 7.28
CA SER A 197 1.20 -5.04 6.72
C SER A 197 0.40 -5.52 5.52
N TYR A 198 -0.90 -5.23 5.49
CA TYR A 198 -1.79 -5.79 4.48
C TYR A 198 -3.06 -4.95 4.27
N ASN A 199 -3.87 -5.29 3.26
CA ASN A 199 -5.04 -4.49 2.90
C ASN A 199 -6.31 -5.32 2.92
N THR A 200 -7.40 -4.71 3.35
CA THR A 200 -8.73 -5.29 3.10
C THR A 200 -9.07 -5.22 1.60
N GLU A 201 -9.99 -6.06 1.18
CA GLU A 201 -10.78 -5.87 -0.03
C GLU A 201 -11.49 -4.51 0.01
N PHE A 202 -11.82 -4.00 -1.18
CA PHE A 202 -12.60 -2.78 -1.32
C PHE A 202 -14.06 -3.02 -0.90
N ALA A 203 -14.52 -2.24 0.06
CA ALA A 203 -15.92 -2.13 0.43
C ALA A 203 -16.57 -0.96 -0.32
N LYS A 204 -17.83 -1.15 -0.71
CA LYS A 204 -18.66 -0.07 -1.26
C LYS A 204 -19.10 0.84 -0.11
N ILE A 205 -18.78 2.13 -0.19
CA ILE A 205 -19.07 3.13 0.83
C ILE A 205 -19.92 4.24 0.22
N SER A 206 -21.05 4.55 0.86
CA SER A 206 -21.89 5.67 0.46
C SER A 206 -21.38 6.94 1.13
N VAL A 207 -20.79 7.84 0.34
CA VAL A 207 -20.20 9.08 0.85
C VAL A 207 -21.03 10.33 0.52
N GLY A 208 -22.05 10.23 -0.34
CA GLY A 208 -22.87 11.39 -0.71
C GLY A 208 -22.03 12.50 -1.35
N ASP A 209 -22.21 13.75 -0.89
CA ASP A 209 -21.49 14.94 -1.40
C ASP A 209 -20.14 15.21 -0.71
N ILE A 210 -19.57 14.23 0.01
CA ILE A 210 -18.29 14.40 0.72
C ILE A 210 -17.14 14.65 -0.27
N ARG A 211 -16.36 15.70 0.01
CA ARG A 211 -15.11 16.02 -0.70
C ARG A 211 -13.92 15.32 -0.05
N LEU A 212 -13.61 14.11 -0.53
CA LEU A 212 -12.50 13.30 -0.03
C LEU A 212 -11.13 13.98 -0.18
N ASP A 213 -10.96 14.87 -1.16
CA ASP A 213 -9.74 15.66 -1.35
C ASP A 213 -9.47 16.67 -0.23
N LEU A 214 -10.48 16.99 0.58
CA LEU A 214 -10.37 17.89 1.71
C LEU A 214 -10.18 17.15 3.04
N MET A 215 -10.23 15.82 3.03
CA MET A 215 -10.09 15.02 4.25
C MET A 215 -8.63 14.88 4.66
N GLN A 216 -8.35 15.07 5.96
CA GLN A 216 -6.98 15.02 6.51
C GLN A 216 -6.79 13.95 7.59
N LYS A 217 -7.85 13.59 8.31
CA LYS A 217 -7.76 12.59 9.38
C LYS A 217 -8.90 11.61 9.28
N ALA A 218 -8.60 10.34 9.56
CA ALA A 218 -9.59 9.32 9.80
C ALA A 218 -9.47 8.82 11.25
N TYR A 219 -10.60 8.49 11.87
CA TYR A 219 -10.66 7.76 13.13
C TYR A 219 -11.52 6.52 12.88
N VAL A 220 -10.90 5.35 12.94
CA VAL A 220 -11.55 4.07 12.67
C VAL A 220 -11.82 3.37 13.99
N ILE A 221 -13.09 3.05 14.23
CA ILE A 221 -13.58 2.32 15.40
C ILE A 221 -13.96 0.93 14.92
N VAL A 222 -13.20 -0.09 15.34
CA VAL A 222 -13.56 -1.48 15.06
C VAL A 222 -14.60 -1.92 16.08
N LYS A 223 -15.78 -2.31 15.63
CA LYS A 223 -16.88 -2.78 16.48
C LYS A 223 -16.88 -4.29 16.62
N LYS A 224 -16.65 -4.99 15.51
CA LYS A 224 -16.59 -6.46 15.47
C LYS A 224 -15.46 -6.92 14.57
N VAL A 225 -14.89 -8.07 14.88
CA VAL A 225 -13.82 -8.68 14.09
C VAL A 225 -13.95 -10.19 14.05
N ILE A 226 -13.58 -10.79 12.91
CA ILE A 226 -13.28 -12.21 12.76
C ILE A 226 -11.78 -12.33 12.52
N LEU A 227 -11.14 -13.27 13.19
CA LEU A 227 -9.70 -13.48 13.09
C LEU A 227 -9.36 -14.75 12.32
N ASN A 228 -8.14 -14.83 11.79
CA ASN A 228 -7.66 -16.01 11.06
C ASN A 228 -7.61 -17.30 11.91
N SER A 229 -7.46 -17.17 13.23
CA SER A 229 -7.41 -18.29 14.19
C SER A 229 -8.79 -18.78 14.63
N SER A 230 -9.87 -18.08 14.26
CA SER A 230 -11.23 -18.43 14.67
C SER A 230 -12.30 -17.87 13.72
N ASP A 231 -13.23 -18.70 13.29
CA ASP A 231 -14.40 -18.27 12.51
C ASP A 231 -15.49 -17.57 13.38
N LYS A 232 -15.19 -17.28 14.66
CA LYS A 232 -16.12 -16.61 15.56
C LYS A 232 -16.06 -15.10 15.43
N VAL A 233 -17.23 -14.47 15.48
CA VAL A 233 -17.36 -13.01 15.59
C VAL A 233 -17.01 -12.61 17.03
N VAL A 234 -16.03 -11.73 17.16
CA VAL A 234 -15.62 -11.12 18.43
C VAL A 234 -16.16 -9.70 18.48
N GLU A 235 -16.94 -9.37 19.52
CA GLU A 235 -17.33 -7.99 19.83
C GLU A 235 -16.13 -7.27 20.45
N VAL A 236 -15.81 -6.09 19.93
CA VAL A 236 -14.64 -5.32 20.36
C VAL A 236 -15.05 -4.32 21.44
N ASP A 237 -14.31 -4.31 22.54
CA ASP A 237 -14.45 -3.30 23.59
C ASP A 237 -13.93 -1.93 23.08
N THR A 238 -14.87 -1.07 22.72
CA THR A 238 -14.59 0.28 22.21
C THR A 238 -14.12 1.25 23.28
N THR A 239 -14.20 0.91 24.57
CA THR A 239 -13.63 1.76 25.64
C THR A 239 -12.10 1.80 25.61
N ASN A 240 -11.46 0.80 24.99
CA ASN A 240 -10.02 0.76 24.73
C ASN A 240 -9.58 1.58 23.50
N GLN A 241 -10.51 2.28 22.85
CA GLN A 241 -10.23 3.12 21.69
C GLN A 241 -9.51 4.40 22.12
N ILE A 242 -8.33 4.61 21.56
CA ILE A 242 -7.53 5.82 21.76
C ILE A 242 -7.59 6.69 20.52
N ARG A 243 -7.82 8.00 20.68
CA ARG A 243 -7.80 9.00 19.60
C ARG A 243 -6.64 9.98 19.80
N ASN A 244 -5.90 10.24 18.74
CA ASN A 244 -4.84 11.25 18.74
C ASN A 244 -5.35 12.54 18.07
N GLU A 245 -5.87 13.46 18.87
CA GLU A 245 -6.46 14.72 18.39
C GLU A 245 -5.41 15.81 18.10
N GLN A 246 -4.32 15.79 18.87
CA GLN A 246 -3.31 16.87 18.89
C GLN A 246 -2.26 16.73 17.77
N MET A 247 -2.07 15.53 17.22
CA MET A 247 -1.13 15.30 16.13
C MET A 247 -1.71 15.75 14.79
N ASN A 248 -0.91 16.46 13.99
CA ASN A 248 -1.28 16.82 12.62
C ASN A 248 -0.79 15.76 11.61
N ASN A 249 -1.27 15.87 10.36
CA ASN A 249 -0.95 14.91 9.31
C ASN A 249 0.55 14.91 8.93
N ALA A 250 1.16 16.08 8.77
CA ALA A 250 2.57 16.19 8.40
C ALA A 250 3.50 15.50 9.41
N ASP A 251 3.24 15.71 10.71
CA ASP A 251 4.02 15.09 11.77
C ASP A 251 3.82 13.56 11.76
N LEU A 252 2.60 13.08 11.49
CA LEU A 252 2.31 11.64 11.41
C LEU A 252 3.01 11.01 10.20
N GLU A 253 3.01 11.66 9.04
CA GLU A 253 3.76 11.20 7.86
C GLU A 253 5.26 11.12 8.13
N MET A 254 5.83 12.11 8.83
CA MET A 254 7.24 12.06 9.23
C MET A 254 7.52 10.87 10.16
N LEU A 255 6.63 10.60 11.12
CA LEU A 255 6.77 9.41 11.96
C LEU A 255 6.64 8.12 11.14
N LYS A 256 5.67 8.02 10.23
CA LYS A 256 5.50 6.84 9.38
C LYS A 256 6.76 6.55 8.57
N LYS A 257 7.41 7.61 8.05
CA LYS A 257 8.68 7.50 7.32
C LYS A 257 9.84 7.03 8.21
N LYS A 258 9.87 7.47 9.47
CA LYS A 258 10.95 7.14 10.41
C LYS A 258 10.77 5.74 11.02
N GLU A 259 9.55 5.42 11.46
CA GLU A 259 9.27 4.28 12.34
C GLU A 259 8.43 3.16 11.67
N GLY A 260 7.96 3.38 10.44
CA GLY A 260 7.11 2.44 9.70
C GLY A 260 5.64 2.83 9.67
N VAL A 261 4.85 2.15 8.83
CA VAL A 261 3.45 2.51 8.56
C VAL A 261 2.54 2.48 9.80
N ASP A 262 2.89 1.65 10.77
CA ASP A 262 2.29 1.69 12.09
C ASP A 262 3.11 2.60 13.00
N THR A 263 2.51 3.74 13.34
CA THR A 263 3.12 4.75 14.21
C THR A 263 2.78 4.52 15.68
N VAL A 264 2.07 3.44 15.98
CA VAL A 264 1.76 2.99 17.33
C VAL A 264 2.86 2.02 17.79
N ARG A 265 3.88 2.51 18.50
CA ARG A 265 4.87 1.69 19.22
C ARG A 265 4.30 1.14 20.51
N ASP A 266 4.89 0.10 21.08
CA ASP A 266 4.64 -0.18 22.49
C ASP A 266 5.26 0.88 23.39
N LEU A 267 4.77 0.96 24.63
CA LEU A 267 5.39 1.79 25.64
C LEU A 267 6.77 1.21 25.96
N GLU A 268 7.82 1.99 25.72
CA GLU A 268 9.19 1.61 26.05
C GLU A 268 9.72 2.59 27.10
N THR A 269 10.14 2.07 28.25
CA THR A 269 10.77 2.86 29.31
C THR A 269 12.28 2.61 29.26
N LEU A 270 13.06 3.68 29.13
CA LEU A 270 14.53 3.68 29.21
C LEU A 270 14.96 4.47 30.45
N GLU A 271 16.23 4.35 30.85
CA GLU A 271 16.73 4.99 32.09
C GLU A 271 16.53 6.52 32.11
N ASP A 272 16.60 7.18 30.95
CA ASP A 272 16.57 8.65 30.80
C ASP A 272 15.34 9.19 30.05
N LYS A 273 14.58 8.31 29.38
CA LYS A 273 13.43 8.70 28.55
C LYS A 273 12.41 7.57 28.44
N TRP A 274 11.22 7.87 27.94
CA TRP A 274 10.24 6.86 27.56
C TRP A 274 9.62 7.19 26.20
N ILE A 275 9.35 6.15 25.41
CA ILE A 275 8.75 6.27 24.09
C ILE A 275 7.26 5.97 24.25
N CYS A 276 6.43 6.97 23.99
CA CYS A 276 4.99 6.82 24.01
C CYS A 276 4.53 5.97 22.82
N TYR A 277 3.36 5.32 22.95
CA TYR A 277 2.84 4.58 21.80
C TYR A 277 2.73 5.40 20.52
N CYS A 278 2.50 6.72 20.55
CA CYS A 278 2.51 7.51 19.31
C CYS A 278 3.90 7.76 18.70
N GLY A 279 4.96 7.05 19.14
CA GLY A 279 6.35 7.23 18.69
C GLY A 279 7.07 8.46 19.25
N ALA A 280 6.46 9.19 20.19
CA ALA A 280 7.08 10.38 20.78
C ALA A 280 8.04 9.99 21.91
N GLU A 281 9.27 10.49 21.84
CA GLU A 281 10.29 10.36 22.89
C GLU A 281 10.09 11.44 23.96
N ASN A 282 9.84 11.03 25.20
CA ASN A 282 9.55 11.92 26.33
C ASN A 282 10.65 11.77 27.38
N ALA A 283 10.98 12.84 28.09
CA ALA A 283 11.91 12.76 29.21
C ALA A 283 11.34 11.89 30.34
N ALA A 284 12.19 11.17 31.06
CA ALA A 284 11.78 10.27 32.15
C ALA A 284 11.01 10.98 33.29
N ASP A 285 11.20 12.29 33.48
CA ASP A 285 10.48 13.08 34.49
C ASP A 285 9.07 13.49 34.07
N LYS A 286 8.69 13.27 32.80
CA LYS A 286 7.36 13.62 32.28
C LYS A 286 6.45 12.41 32.32
N THR A 287 5.32 12.52 32.99
CA THR A 287 4.26 11.51 32.93
C THR A 287 3.37 11.66 31.72
N GLN A 288 3.35 12.83 31.09
CA GLN A 288 2.49 13.10 29.96
C GLN A 288 3.29 13.20 28.67
N CYS A 289 2.86 12.45 27.65
CA CYS A 289 3.45 12.52 26.32
C CYS A 289 3.29 13.94 25.74
N TYR A 290 4.39 14.57 25.32
CA TYR A 290 4.33 15.95 24.80
C TYR A 290 3.50 16.06 23.52
N ARG A 291 3.37 14.96 22.77
CA ARG A 291 2.74 14.91 21.46
C ARG A 291 1.28 14.47 21.51
N CYS A 292 0.98 13.32 22.12
CA CYS A 292 -0.39 12.80 22.17
C CYS A 292 -1.08 12.98 23.54
N ARG A 293 -0.41 13.62 24.50
CA ARG A 293 -0.94 13.90 25.86
C ARG A 293 -1.35 12.68 26.68
N ARG A 294 -1.00 11.47 26.24
CA ARG A 294 -1.17 10.26 27.04
C ARG A 294 -0.37 10.33 28.32
N GLU A 295 -1.02 9.99 29.42
CA GLU A 295 -0.38 9.86 30.72
C GLU A 295 0.17 8.43 30.92
N ILE A 296 1.34 8.34 31.54
CA ILE A 296 1.96 7.13 32.04
C ILE A 296 2.17 7.25 33.54
N ALA A 297 2.14 6.12 34.24
CA ALA A 297 2.56 6.07 35.63
C ALA A 297 4.10 6.12 35.70
N VAL A 298 4.65 6.94 36.61
CA VAL A 298 6.09 6.95 36.92
C VAL A 298 6.46 5.65 37.64
N ARG A 299 7.42 4.88 37.12
CA ARG A 299 7.86 3.60 37.71
C ARG A 299 9.23 3.67 38.36
N LYS A 300 9.44 2.85 39.39
CA LYS A 300 10.76 2.55 39.96
C LYS A 300 11.31 1.31 39.24
N SER A 301 12.51 1.40 38.67
CA SER A 301 13.19 0.25 38.10
C SER A 301 13.55 -0.77 39.18
N VAL A 302 13.36 -2.05 38.90
CA VAL A 302 13.85 -3.14 39.77
C VAL A 302 15.19 -3.63 39.23
N GLY A 303 16.21 -3.48 40.08
CA GLY A 303 17.61 -3.68 39.72
C GLY A 303 18.13 -5.06 40.06
N SER A 304 18.99 -5.62 39.21
CA SER A 304 19.70 -6.90 39.39
C SER A 304 18.84 -8.19 39.42
N GLU A 305 19.41 -9.26 38.85
CA GLU A 305 18.81 -10.60 38.76
C GLU A 305 18.40 -11.19 40.12
N GLY A 306 19.06 -10.78 41.21
CA GLY A 306 18.75 -11.21 42.57
C GLY A 306 17.45 -10.62 43.15
N GLU A 307 17.06 -9.42 42.73
CA GLU A 307 15.81 -8.78 43.16
C GLU A 307 14.62 -9.34 42.39
N ARG A 308 14.79 -9.64 41.08
CA ARG A 308 13.78 -10.31 40.25
C ARG A 308 13.39 -11.69 40.79
N ARG A 309 14.37 -12.48 41.24
CA ARG A 309 14.11 -13.80 41.87
C ARG A 309 13.38 -13.71 43.19
N LYS A 310 13.69 -12.71 44.03
CA LYS A 310 12.96 -12.48 45.29
C LYS A 310 11.51 -12.08 45.02
N LEU A 311 11.32 -11.14 44.10
CA LEU A 311 9.99 -10.70 43.67
C LEU A 311 9.15 -11.87 43.16
N TRP A 312 9.74 -12.75 42.35
CA TRP A 312 9.04 -13.95 41.87
C TRP A 312 8.61 -14.88 42.99
N MET A 313 9.46 -15.14 43.98
CA MET A 313 9.07 -15.95 45.13
C MET A 313 7.89 -15.35 45.90
N GLU A 314 7.78 -14.02 45.94
CA GLU A 314 6.69 -13.33 46.63
C GLU A 314 5.37 -13.35 45.84
N ILE A 315 5.43 -13.29 44.50
CA ILE A 315 4.22 -13.17 43.66
C ILE A 315 3.75 -14.50 43.06
N LYS A 316 4.63 -15.51 42.96
CA LYS A 316 4.37 -16.78 42.24
C LYS A 316 3.08 -17.48 42.67
N ASP A 317 2.82 -17.54 43.97
CA ASP A 317 1.60 -18.18 44.47
C ASP A 317 0.36 -17.38 44.09
N GLY A 318 0.43 -16.04 44.13
CA GLY A 318 -0.62 -15.14 43.67
C GLY A 318 -0.94 -15.30 42.18
N VAL A 319 0.10 -15.50 41.35
CA VAL A 319 -0.03 -15.75 39.91
C VAL A 319 -0.68 -17.10 39.64
N ARG A 320 -0.23 -18.17 40.32
CA ARG A 320 -0.76 -19.53 40.12
C ARG A 320 -2.25 -19.66 40.46
N MET A 321 -2.72 -18.82 41.39
CA MET A 321 -4.13 -18.76 41.80
C MET A 321 -5.03 -18.07 40.77
N LYS A 322 -4.47 -17.35 39.80
CA LYS A 322 -5.24 -16.74 38.69
C LYS A 322 -5.75 -17.81 37.74
N ARG A 323 -6.93 -17.61 37.18
CA ARG A 323 -7.63 -18.63 36.40
C ARG A 323 -7.22 -18.65 34.93
N ASN A 324 -6.75 -17.53 34.41
CA ASN A 324 -6.51 -17.30 32.99
C ASN A 324 -5.42 -16.22 32.79
N ALA A 325 -4.90 -16.08 31.59
CA ALA A 325 -3.88 -15.09 31.22
C ALA A 325 -4.35 -13.64 31.41
N GLU A 326 -5.64 -13.34 31.28
CA GLU A 326 -6.20 -12.01 31.57
C GLU A 326 -6.07 -11.65 33.06
N GLU A 327 -6.41 -12.57 33.96
CA GLU A 327 -6.25 -12.36 35.40
C GLU A 327 -4.78 -12.28 35.81
N ILE A 328 -3.91 -13.04 35.13
CA ILE A 328 -2.45 -12.97 35.31
C ILE A 328 -1.93 -11.61 34.83
N TYR A 329 -2.29 -11.19 33.63
CA TYR A 329 -1.92 -9.89 33.06
C TYR A 329 -2.36 -8.74 33.96
N THR A 330 -3.63 -8.75 34.40
CA THR A 330 -4.18 -7.69 35.27
C THR A 330 -3.41 -7.62 36.58
N TYR A 331 -3.11 -8.78 37.19
CA TYR A 331 -2.30 -8.86 38.40
C TYR A 331 -0.87 -8.31 38.18
N PHE A 332 -0.25 -8.61 37.04
CA PHE A 332 1.05 -8.05 36.69
C PHE A 332 0.99 -6.55 36.38
N CYS A 333 -0.08 -6.02 35.80
CA CYS A 333 -0.26 -4.58 35.61
C CYS A 333 -0.37 -3.84 36.95
N GLU A 334 -1.08 -4.41 37.92
CA GLU A 334 -1.18 -3.85 39.28
C GLU A 334 0.21 -3.82 39.96
N LEU A 335 0.98 -4.90 39.82
CA LEU A 335 2.36 -4.96 40.31
C LEU A 335 3.31 -4.02 39.55
N ASN A 336 3.14 -3.89 38.23
CA ASN A 336 3.98 -3.04 37.37
C ASN A 336 3.82 -1.54 37.69
N ASN A 337 2.70 -1.14 38.29
CA ASN A 337 2.53 0.23 38.81
C ASN A 337 3.48 0.54 39.99
N ALA A 338 4.05 -0.47 40.63
CA ALA A 338 5.00 -0.32 41.73
C ALA A 338 6.46 -0.64 41.33
N ILE A 339 6.67 -1.49 40.32
CA ILE A 339 7.92 -2.19 40.00
C ILE A 339 8.04 -2.37 38.48
N ASP A 340 9.17 -2.02 37.86
CA ASP A 340 9.39 -2.19 36.42
C ASP A 340 9.43 -3.66 35.96
N LEU A 341 8.36 -4.11 35.29
CA LEU A 341 8.17 -5.44 34.72
C LEU A 341 7.74 -5.36 33.24
N ASP A 342 8.19 -4.34 32.51
CA ASP A 342 7.64 -4.02 31.19
C ASP A 342 7.74 -5.15 30.17
N ASP A 343 8.86 -5.89 30.14
CA ASP A 343 9.04 -7.04 29.25
C ASP A 343 8.01 -8.15 29.51
N ILE A 344 7.76 -8.46 30.79
CA ILE A 344 6.84 -9.53 31.19
C ILE A 344 5.40 -9.07 30.97
N VAL A 345 5.07 -7.83 31.31
CA VAL A 345 3.75 -7.25 31.09
C VAL A 345 3.43 -7.21 29.60
N TYR A 346 4.41 -6.91 28.75
CA TYR A 346 4.25 -6.94 27.31
C TYR A 346 3.90 -8.37 26.83
N GLU A 347 4.70 -9.38 27.17
CA GLU A 347 4.42 -10.77 26.79
C GLU A 347 3.09 -11.28 27.34
N LEU A 348 2.73 -10.92 28.57
CA LEU A 348 1.43 -11.23 29.16
C LEU A 348 0.29 -10.49 28.48
N LYS A 349 0.51 -9.28 27.97
CA LYS A 349 -0.47 -8.55 27.15
C LYS A 349 -0.75 -9.34 25.87
N ILE A 350 0.29 -9.85 25.20
CA ILE A 350 0.15 -10.71 24.02
C ILE A 350 -0.70 -11.93 24.36
N LEU A 351 -0.40 -12.60 25.47
CA LEU A 351 -1.13 -13.80 25.88
C LEU A 351 -2.56 -13.53 26.34
N LYS A 352 -2.82 -12.40 27.02
CA LYS A 352 -4.18 -11.93 27.31
C LYS A 352 -4.96 -11.70 26.01
N LEU A 353 -4.34 -11.01 25.03
CA LEU A 353 -4.98 -10.76 23.75
C LEU A 353 -5.27 -12.07 23.02
N LYS A 354 -4.33 -13.01 22.99
CA LYS A 354 -4.55 -14.35 22.44
C LYS A 354 -5.62 -15.13 23.20
N GLU A 355 -5.72 -14.96 24.51
CA GLU A 355 -6.69 -15.68 25.34
C GLU A 355 -8.14 -15.32 25.02
N ALA A 356 -8.40 -14.04 24.73
CA ALA A 356 -9.70 -13.60 24.25
C ALA A 356 -10.12 -14.29 22.93
N LEU A 357 -9.17 -14.87 22.20
CA LEU A 357 -9.33 -15.37 20.83
C LEU A 357 -9.25 -16.90 20.73
N GLN A 358 -8.34 -17.51 21.50
CA GLN A 358 -7.96 -18.93 21.39
C GLN A 358 -8.37 -19.75 22.63
N GLY A 359 -8.98 -19.11 23.63
CA GLY A 359 -9.32 -19.75 24.90
C GLY A 359 -8.19 -19.61 25.92
N ASN A 360 -8.32 -20.27 27.08
CA ASN A 360 -7.46 -20.03 28.24
C ASN A 360 -5.96 -20.25 27.94
N MET A 361 -5.16 -19.18 28.05
CA MET A 361 -3.71 -19.15 27.81
C MET A 361 -2.89 -19.18 29.12
N LYS A 362 -3.49 -19.57 30.24
CA LYS A 362 -2.84 -19.59 31.56
C LYS A 362 -1.49 -20.31 31.56
N GLU A 363 -1.41 -21.51 30.99
CA GLU A 363 -0.18 -22.31 31.03
C GLU A 363 0.95 -21.66 30.22
N GLU A 364 0.63 -21.05 29.08
CA GLU A 364 1.60 -20.32 28.26
C GLU A 364 2.06 -19.04 28.97
N ALA A 365 1.17 -18.36 29.70
CA ALA A 365 1.50 -17.21 30.54
C ALA A 365 2.44 -17.57 31.69
N LEU A 366 2.17 -18.67 32.39
CA LEU A 366 3.04 -19.17 33.44
C LEU A 366 4.43 -19.53 32.90
N TYR A 367 4.49 -20.20 31.75
CA TYR A 367 5.75 -20.56 31.10
C TYR A 367 6.57 -19.32 30.70
N LYS A 368 5.93 -18.31 30.09
CA LYS A 368 6.58 -17.04 29.73
C LYS A 368 7.12 -16.29 30.95
N ILE A 369 6.37 -16.25 32.04
CA ILE A 369 6.85 -15.62 33.28
C ILE A 369 8.06 -16.38 33.84
N GLU A 370 7.98 -17.72 33.93
CA GLU A 370 9.06 -18.56 34.48
C GLU A 370 10.34 -18.54 33.62
N THR A 371 10.29 -18.08 32.37
CA THR A 371 11.44 -17.99 31.47
C THR A 371 12.07 -16.60 31.41
N MET A 372 11.36 -15.56 31.85
CA MET A 372 11.79 -14.16 31.76
C MET A 372 12.24 -13.56 33.11
N ILE A 373 11.88 -14.22 34.22
CA ILE A 373 12.33 -13.95 35.59
C ILE A 373 13.47 -14.90 35.94
#